data_AF-A0ABC8SVK4-F1
#
_entry.id   AF-A0ABC8SVK4-F1
#
_cell.length_a   1.000
_cell.length_b   1.000
_cell.length_c   1.000
_cell.angle_alpha   90.00
_cell.angle_beta   90.00
_cell.angle_gamma   90.00
#
_symmetry.space_group_name_H-M   'P 1'
#
loop_
_entity.id
_entity.type
_entity.pdbx_description
1 polymer ?
#
loop_
_entity_poly.entity_id
_entity_poly.type
_entity_poly.pdbx_seq_one_letter_code
_entity_poly.pdbx_strand_id
1 'polypeptide(L)'
;MEGSFSNNFLTAFLLLLAFTSQINSNSAARIPAGTTSTEFIKTSCSATTYPKLCFNSLSSHSSAIRTDPKLLAQTALSVSLNTARSTSTMMVKLSQSHGMKPREVAAMHDCVEELSDSVDQLRKSLGEMGQLNGPNYGLVMNDIQTWVSAALTDEDTCTEGFGGKAQNGNLKNTVRVQILNVAHMTSNALALINNYAALHE
;
A
#
# COMPACT_ATOMS: atom_id res chain seq x y z
N MET A 1 31.63 66.39 42.94
CA MET A 1 31.31 65.09 43.56
C MET A 1 30.58 64.25 42.51
N GLU A 2 31.24 63.96 41.39
CA GLU A 2 30.63 63.31 40.22
C GLU A 2 31.51 62.13 39.81
N GLY A 3 31.21 60.95 40.35
CA GLY A 3 32.06 59.79 40.09
C GLY A 3 31.54 58.45 40.58
N SER A 4 30.32 58.37 41.11
CA SER A 4 29.77 57.11 41.64
C SER A 4 28.54 56.61 40.89
N PHE A 5 27.82 57.48 40.16
CA PHE A 5 26.59 57.09 39.46
C PHE A 5 26.83 56.35 38.12
N SER A 6 27.99 56.51 37.48
CA SER A 6 28.27 55.93 36.15
C SER A 6 28.52 54.42 36.20
N ASN A 7 29.18 53.91 37.25
CA ASN A 7 29.59 52.51 37.33
C ASN A 7 28.43 51.53 37.58
N ASN A 8 27.36 51.95 38.27
CA ASN A 8 26.21 51.07 38.53
C ASN A 8 25.28 50.92 37.31
N PHE A 9 25.24 51.92 36.42
CA PHE A 9 24.50 51.81 35.16
C PHE A 9 25.23 50.91 34.15
N LEU A 10 26.56 51.00 34.08
CA LEU A 10 27.38 50.14 33.21
C LEU A 10 27.32 48.67 33.62
N THR A 11 27.34 48.36 34.92
CA THR A 11 27.23 46.97 35.41
C THR A 11 25.83 46.40 35.21
N ALA A 12 24.77 47.19 35.41
CA ALA A 12 23.40 46.76 35.13
C ALA A 12 23.17 46.48 33.63
N PHE A 13 23.77 47.29 32.74
CA PHE A 13 23.66 47.10 31.29
C PHE A 13 24.41 45.84 30.80
N LEU A 14 25.58 45.53 31.37
CA LEU A 14 26.33 44.31 31.05
C LEU A 14 25.62 43.02 31.49
N LEU A 15 24.91 43.05 32.62
CA LEU A 15 24.11 41.91 33.09
C LEU A 15 22.87 41.66 32.21
N LEU A 16 22.24 42.71 31.69
CA LEU A 16 21.12 42.61 30.75
C LEU A 16 21.55 42.00 29.40
N LEU A 17 22.74 42.35 28.89
CA LEU A 17 23.30 41.78 27.66
C LEU A 17 23.66 40.29 27.82
N ALA A 18 24.14 39.89 29.00
CA ALA A 18 24.44 38.48 29.30
C ALA A 18 23.18 37.59 29.31
N PHE A 19 22.03 38.12 29.76
CA PHE A 19 20.77 37.38 29.75
C PHE A 19 20.13 37.22 28.36
N THR A 20 20.41 38.12 27.40
CA THR A 20 19.88 37.99 26.03
C THR A 20 20.61 36.94 25.18
N SER A 21 21.76 36.44 25.64
CA SER A 21 22.59 35.50 24.87
C SER A 21 22.19 34.02 25.03
N GLN A 22 21.14 33.70 25.81
CA GLN A 22 20.69 32.32 26.05
C GLN A 22 19.41 31.95 25.30
N ILE A 23 19.19 32.50 24.11
CA ILE A 23 18.19 31.93 23.19
C ILE A 23 18.80 30.64 22.62
N ASN A 24 18.58 29.54 23.34
CA ASN A 24 18.80 28.19 22.82
C ASN A 24 18.05 28.08 21.49
N SER A 25 18.80 28.13 20.40
CA SER A 25 18.31 27.74 19.09
C SER A 25 18.11 26.23 19.12
N ASN A 26 16.96 25.79 19.63
CA ASN A 26 16.45 24.46 19.37
C ASN A 26 16.23 24.38 17.86
N SER A 27 17.28 23.96 17.14
CA SER A 27 17.12 23.46 15.79
C SER A 27 16.23 22.24 15.92
N ALA A 28 14.93 22.40 15.64
CA ALA A 28 14.07 21.27 15.37
C ALA A 28 14.73 20.52 14.21
N ALA A 29 15.33 19.36 14.51
CA ALA A 29 15.86 18.49 13.48
C ALA A 29 14.71 18.24 12.51
N ARG A 30 14.81 18.76 11.28
CA ARG A 30 13.80 18.52 10.26
C ARG A 30 13.86 17.02 9.95
N ILE A 31 12.91 16.27 10.50
CA ILE A 31 12.72 14.87 10.14
C ILE A 31 12.55 14.85 8.62
N PRO A 32 13.37 14.09 7.86
CA PRO A 32 13.19 13.97 6.43
C PRO A 32 11.74 13.57 6.14
N ALA A 33 11.08 14.22 5.19
CA ALA A 33 9.68 13.91 4.84
C ALA A 33 9.48 12.43 4.47
N GLY A 34 10.54 11.72 4.06
CA GLY A 34 10.52 10.27 3.85
C GLY A 34 10.41 9.44 5.12
N THR A 35 10.96 9.90 6.26
CA THR A 35 10.87 9.19 7.54
C THR A 35 9.45 9.25 8.11
N THR A 36 8.77 10.39 8.01
CA THR A 36 7.37 10.52 8.45
C THR A 36 6.42 9.72 7.55
N SER A 37 6.66 9.71 6.24
CA SER A 37 5.89 8.88 5.29
C SER A 37 6.08 7.38 5.53
N THR A 38 7.31 6.93 5.79
CA THR A 38 7.59 5.51 6.05
C THR A 38 6.90 5.02 7.31
N GLU A 39 6.92 5.81 8.39
CA GLU A 39 6.17 5.48 9.60
C GLU A 39 4.65 5.51 9.37
N PHE A 40 4.14 6.47 8.59
CA PHE A 40 2.73 6.48 8.18
C PHE A 40 2.33 5.18 7.46
N ILE A 41 3.11 4.75 6.44
CA ILE A 41 2.87 3.49 5.73
C ILE A 41 2.88 2.30 6.70
N LYS A 42 3.85 2.26 7.61
CA LYS A 42 3.98 1.19 8.60
C LYS A 42 2.76 1.11 9.51
N THR A 43 2.30 2.25 10.02
CA THR A 43 1.09 2.34 10.85
C THR A 43 -0.15 1.95 10.06
N SER A 44 -0.33 2.43 8.84
CA SER A 44 -1.49 2.04 8.03
C SER A 44 -1.49 0.55 7.69
N CYS A 45 -0.33 -0.03 7.39
CA CYS A 45 -0.19 -1.45 7.10
C CYS A 45 -0.44 -2.36 8.32
N SER A 46 -0.31 -1.86 9.56
CA SER A 46 -0.53 -2.71 10.75
C SER A 46 -1.98 -3.15 10.93
N ALA A 47 -2.93 -2.47 10.28
CA ALA A 47 -4.35 -2.83 10.26
C ALA A 47 -4.73 -3.82 9.13
N THR A 48 -3.77 -4.24 8.31
CA THR A 48 -4.02 -5.15 7.18
C THR A 48 -3.81 -6.62 7.56
N THR A 49 -4.38 -7.55 6.78
CA THR A 49 -4.22 -9.00 7.00
C THR A 49 -2.77 -9.47 6.84
N TYR A 50 -1.99 -8.83 5.95
CA TYR A 50 -0.58 -9.16 5.72
C TYR A 50 0.34 -7.94 5.92
N PRO A 51 0.55 -7.47 7.17
CA PRO A 51 1.22 -6.20 7.44
C PRO A 51 2.64 -6.09 6.89
N LYS A 52 3.42 -7.18 7.00
CA LYS A 52 4.81 -7.20 6.52
C LYS A 52 4.87 -7.09 4.99
N LEU A 53 3.95 -7.76 4.29
CA LEU A 53 3.86 -7.68 2.83
C LEU A 53 3.42 -6.28 2.39
N CYS A 54 2.41 -5.72 3.05
CA CYS A 54 1.94 -4.36 2.84
C CYS A 54 3.09 -3.35 2.97
N PHE A 55 3.81 -3.37 4.09
CA PHE A 55 4.90 -2.42 4.33
C PHE A 55 6.04 -2.57 3.32
N ASN A 56 6.48 -3.81 3.07
CA ASN A 56 7.59 -4.08 2.15
C ASN A 56 7.26 -3.65 0.71
N SER A 57 6.01 -3.83 0.29
CA SER A 57 5.57 -3.47 -1.06
C SER A 57 5.38 -1.96 -1.26
N LEU A 58 5.08 -1.21 -0.20
CA LEU A 58 4.75 0.22 -0.27
C LEU A 58 5.87 1.16 0.18
N SER A 59 6.80 0.72 1.03
CA SER A 59 7.84 1.59 1.61
C SER A 59 8.73 2.28 0.57
N SER A 60 9.02 1.63 -0.55
CA SER A 60 9.75 2.20 -1.68
C SER A 60 8.99 3.34 -2.40
N HIS A 61 7.69 3.46 -2.15
CA HIS A 61 6.81 4.48 -2.72
C HIS A 61 6.52 5.63 -1.73
N SER A 62 7.23 5.70 -0.60
CA SER A 62 7.02 6.70 0.46
C SER A 62 7.04 8.15 -0.04
N SER A 63 7.92 8.50 -0.98
CA SER A 63 7.93 9.85 -1.55
C SER A 63 6.66 10.21 -2.32
N ALA A 64 6.04 9.23 -3.00
CA ALA A 64 4.79 9.41 -3.72
C ALA A 64 3.57 9.40 -2.78
N ILE A 65 3.55 8.47 -1.82
CA ILE A 65 2.47 8.30 -0.84
C ILE A 65 2.41 9.49 0.13
N ARG A 66 3.56 10.00 0.56
CA ARG A 66 3.68 11.00 1.64
C ARG A 66 2.92 10.50 2.87
N THR A 67 2.04 11.30 3.44
CA THR A 67 1.15 10.93 4.56
C THR A 67 -0.31 11.04 4.13
N ASP A 68 -0.60 10.72 2.87
CA ASP A 68 -1.91 10.87 2.25
C ASP A 68 -2.62 9.51 2.14
N PRO A 69 -3.74 9.30 2.86
CA PRO A 69 -4.48 8.04 2.83
C PRO A 69 -5.02 7.67 1.45
N LYS A 70 -5.39 8.65 0.62
CA LYS A 70 -5.88 8.39 -0.75
C LYS A 70 -4.74 7.88 -1.62
N LEU A 71 -3.58 8.55 -1.57
CA LEU A 71 -2.40 8.13 -2.33
C LEU A 71 -1.87 6.77 -1.85
N LEU A 72 -1.98 6.48 -0.56
CA LEU A 72 -1.64 5.16 -0.01
C LEU A 72 -2.52 4.07 -0.62
N ALA A 73 -3.85 4.22 -0.56
CA ALA A 73 -4.80 3.25 -1.11
C ALA A 73 -4.66 3.11 -2.64
N GLN A 74 -4.48 4.22 -3.37
CA GLN A 74 -4.17 4.21 -4.81
C GLN A 74 -2.88 3.45 -5.13
N THR A 75 -1.82 3.67 -4.35
CA THR A 75 -0.53 3.02 -4.56
C THR A 75 -0.63 1.52 -4.27
N ALA A 76 -1.32 1.12 -3.21
CA ALA A 76 -1.58 -0.29 -2.90
C ALA A 76 -2.35 -1.01 -4.01
N LEU A 77 -3.36 -0.34 -4.57
CA LEU A 77 -4.13 -0.86 -5.69
C LEU A 77 -3.28 -0.99 -6.97
N SER A 78 -2.43 0.00 -7.24
CA SER A 78 -1.48 -0.03 -8.37
C SER A 78 -0.46 -1.17 -8.24
N VAL A 79 0.12 -1.37 -7.06
CA VAL A 79 1.06 -2.47 -6.79
C VAL A 79 0.36 -3.83 -6.93
N SER A 80 -0.88 -3.95 -6.44
CA SER A 80 -1.68 -5.17 -6.57
C SER A 80 -1.98 -5.48 -8.04
N LEU A 81 -2.43 -4.48 -8.82
CA LEU A 81 -2.66 -4.62 -10.26
C LEU A 81 -1.40 -5.05 -11.03
N ASN A 82 -0.25 -4.45 -10.72
CA ASN A 82 1.01 -4.81 -11.37
C ASN A 82 1.44 -6.25 -11.02
N THR A 83 1.20 -6.66 -9.77
CA THR A 83 1.45 -8.04 -9.32
C THR A 83 0.53 -9.01 -10.06
N ALA A 84 -0.77 -8.73 -10.12
CA ALA A 84 -1.76 -9.54 -10.83
C ALA A 84 -1.42 -9.68 -12.32
N ARG A 85 -1.06 -8.58 -13.00
CA ARG A 85 -0.66 -8.60 -14.43
C ARG A 85 0.58 -9.44 -14.69
N SER A 86 1.60 -9.30 -13.86
CA SER A 86 2.83 -10.08 -13.97
C SER A 86 2.55 -11.58 -13.77
N THR A 87 1.76 -11.91 -12.75
CA THR A 87 1.35 -13.28 -12.46
C THR A 87 0.46 -13.85 -13.56
N SER A 88 -0.50 -13.11 -14.08
CA SER A 88 -1.34 -13.50 -15.23
C SER A 88 -0.49 -13.84 -16.45
N THR A 89 0.48 -12.99 -16.78
CA THR A 89 1.45 -13.26 -17.87
C THR A 89 2.25 -14.55 -17.62
N MET A 90 2.64 -14.81 -16.36
CA MET A 90 3.32 -16.04 -15.98
C MET A 90 2.41 -17.27 -16.13
N MET A 91 1.14 -17.18 -15.70
CA MET A 91 0.18 -18.29 -15.79
C MET A 91 -0.17 -18.61 -17.25
N VAL A 92 -0.28 -17.62 -18.12
CA VAL A 92 -0.46 -17.83 -19.58
C VAL A 92 0.73 -18.58 -20.18
N LYS A 93 1.96 -18.24 -19.79
CA LYS A 93 3.15 -18.98 -20.26
C LYS A 93 3.18 -20.40 -19.70
N LEU A 94 2.79 -20.56 -18.44
CA LEU A 94 2.76 -21.86 -17.78
C LEU A 94 1.70 -22.78 -18.40
N SER A 95 0.53 -22.25 -18.75
CA SER A 95 -0.57 -23.01 -19.37
C SER A 95 -0.21 -23.56 -20.76
N GLN A 96 0.80 -22.97 -21.43
CA GLN A 96 1.33 -23.43 -22.71
C GLN A 96 2.42 -24.51 -22.57
N SER A 97 2.79 -24.89 -21.35
CA SER A 97 3.82 -25.89 -21.12
C SER A 97 3.34 -27.30 -21.45
N HIS A 98 4.25 -28.15 -21.93
CA HIS A 98 3.93 -29.55 -22.23
C HIS A 98 4.01 -30.41 -20.96
N GLY A 99 3.35 -31.57 -20.97
CA GLY A 99 3.45 -32.57 -19.90
C GLY A 99 2.42 -32.43 -18.78
N MET A 100 1.45 -31.54 -18.92
CA MET A 100 0.32 -31.43 -17.99
C MET A 100 -0.71 -32.53 -18.22
N LYS A 101 -1.29 -33.04 -17.13
CA LYS A 101 -2.44 -33.95 -17.19
C LYS A 101 -3.69 -33.17 -17.66
N PRO A 102 -4.68 -33.81 -18.28
CA PRO A 102 -5.90 -33.12 -18.74
C PRO A 102 -6.59 -32.28 -17.67
N ARG A 103 -6.63 -32.75 -16.42
CA ARG A 103 -7.18 -31.99 -15.29
C ARG A 103 -6.35 -30.75 -14.91
N GLU A 104 -5.02 -30.81 -15.07
CA GLU A 104 -4.14 -29.67 -14.84
C GLU A 104 -4.29 -28.62 -15.94
N VAL A 105 -4.49 -29.05 -17.19
CA VAL A 105 -4.79 -28.15 -18.31
C VAL A 105 -6.10 -27.40 -18.08
N ALA A 106 -7.16 -28.08 -17.67
CA ALA A 106 -8.43 -27.44 -17.34
C ALA A 106 -8.27 -26.43 -16.19
N ALA A 107 -7.66 -26.84 -15.07
CA ALA A 107 -7.43 -25.95 -13.93
C ALA A 107 -6.54 -24.73 -14.28
N MET A 108 -5.57 -24.90 -15.20
CA MET A 108 -4.75 -23.79 -15.69
C MET A 108 -5.54 -22.83 -16.57
N HIS A 109 -6.47 -23.33 -17.40
CA HIS A 109 -7.34 -22.49 -18.21
C HIS A 109 -8.24 -21.64 -17.31
N ASP A 110 -8.94 -22.29 -16.37
CA ASP A 110 -9.83 -21.61 -15.41
C ASP A 110 -9.03 -20.55 -14.63
N CYS A 111 -7.86 -20.91 -14.09
CA CYS A 111 -7.05 -19.94 -13.36
C CYS A 111 -6.59 -18.74 -14.21
N VAL A 112 -6.29 -18.94 -15.49
CA VAL A 112 -5.90 -17.83 -16.39
C VAL A 112 -7.08 -16.89 -16.63
N GLU A 113 -8.30 -17.42 -16.75
CA GLU A 113 -9.54 -16.65 -16.86
C GLU A 113 -9.78 -15.83 -15.59
N GLU A 114 -9.80 -16.48 -14.42
CA GLU A 114 -9.99 -15.82 -13.12
C GLU A 114 -8.96 -14.69 -12.88
N LEU A 115 -7.69 -14.93 -13.19
CA LEU A 115 -6.66 -13.90 -13.09
C LEU A 115 -6.85 -12.74 -14.08
N SER A 116 -7.41 -13.00 -15.26
CA SER A 116 -7.70 -11.96 -16.24
C SER A 116 -8.82 -11.05 -15.70
N ASP A 117 -9.84 -11.64 -15.08
CA ASP A 117 -10.95 -10.92 -14.47
C ASP A 117 -10.50 -10.09 -13.27
N SER A 118 -9.68 -10.66 -12.37
CA SER A 118 -9.02 -9.91 -11.29
C SER A 118 -8.24 -8.70 -11.83
N VAL A 119 -7.43 -8.88 -12.88
CA VAL A 119 -6.68 -7.77 -13.50
C VAL A 119 -7.60 -6.66 -14.00
N ASP A 120 -8.73 -7.01 -14.61
CA ASP A 120 -9.68 -6.04 -15.15
C ASP A 120 -10.43 -5.29 -14.04
N GLN A 121 -10.82 -5.99 -12.99
CA GLN A 121 -11.48 -5.40 -11.83
C GLN A 121 -10.53 -4.47 -11.05
N LEU A 122 -9.28 -4.88 -10.84
CA LEU A 122 -8.24 -4.03 -10.24
C LEU A 122 -7.93 -2.80 -11.10
N ARG A 123 -7.93 -2.95 -12.43
CA ARG A 123 -7.75 -1.83 -13.37
C ARG A 123 -8.90 -0.82 -13.28
N LYS A 124 -10.17 -1.28 -13.27
CA LYS A 124 -11.35 -0.42 -13.11
C LYS A 124 -11.28 0.35 -11.80
N SER A 125 -11.01 -0.37 -10.71
CA SER A 125 -10.84 0.17 -9.37
C SER A 125 -9.79 1.29 -9.33
N LEU A 126 -8.63 1.08 -9.97
CA LEU A 126 -7.55 2.07 -10.00
C LEU A 126 -7.95 3.33 -10.79
N GLY A 127 -8.68 3.14 -11.90
CA GLY A 127 -9.20 4.23 -12.72
C GLY A 127 -10.15 5.13 -11.93
N GLU A 128 -11.13 4.54 -11.26
CA GLU A 128 -12.10 5.28 -10.44
C GLU A 128 -11.45 5.92 -9.22
N MET A 129 -10.56 5.20 -8.51
CA MET A 129 -9.84 5.74 -7.36
C MET A 129 -9.02 6.99 -7.72
N GLY A 130 -8.45 7.03 -8.93
CA GLY A 130 -7.72 8.18 -9.49
C GLY A 130 -8.57 9.45 -9.58
N GLN A 131 -9.85 9.29 -9.94
CA GLN A 131 -10.78 10.38 -10.19
C GLN A 131 -11.74 10.64 -9.02
N LEU A 132 -11.68 9.81 -7.98
CA LEU A 132 -12.59 9.83 -6.84
C LEU A 132 -12.67 11.21 -6.17
N ASN A 133 -13.76 11.94 -6.42
CA ASN A 133 -14.06 13.25 -5.87
C ASN A 133 -15.57 13.54 -6.02
N GLY A 134 -16.03 14.63 -5.39
CA GLY A 134 -17.36 15.17 -5.63
C GLY A 134 -18.52 14.38 -5.02
N PRO A 135 -19.77 14.68 -5.44
CA PRO A 135 -20.99 14.22 -4.77
C PRO A 135 -21.25 12.71 -4.91
N ASN A 136 -20.62 12.05 -5.88
CA ASN A 136 -20.79 10.61 -6.13
C ASN A 136 -19.78 9.74 -5.38
N TYR A 137 -18.97 10.33 -4.48
CA TYR A 137 -17.90 9.64 -3.74
C TYR A 137 -18.34 8.29 -3.18
N GLY A 138 -19.47 8.24 -2.47
CA GLY A 138 -19.93 7.01 -1.81
C GLY A 138 -20.28 5.88 -2.78
N LEU A 139 -20.93 6.21 -3.91
CA LEU A 139 -21.27 5.21 -4.93
C LEU A 139 -20.01 4.67 -5.62
N VAL A 140 -19.11 5.57 -6.03
CA VAL A 140 -17.85 5.17 -6.69
C VAL A 140 -16.95 4.38 -5.74
N MET A 141 -16.92 4.74 -4.45
CA MET A 141 -16.19 3.98 -3.44
C MET A 141 -16.74 2.55 -3.28
N ASN A 142 -18.06 2.39 -3.26
CA ASN A 142 -18.69 1.08 -3.18
C ASN A 142 -18.35 0.22 -4.41
N ASP A 143 -18.37 0.81 -5.61
CA ASP A 143 -17.96 0.11 -6.83
C ASP A 143 -16.49 -0.35 -6.75
N ILE A 144 -15.57 0.51 -6.27
CA ILE A 144 -14.17 0.15 -6.05
C ILE A 144 -14.05 -1.01 -5.06
N GLN A 145 -14.71 -0.93 -3.89
CA GLN A 145 -14.67 -1.98 -2.88
C GLN A 145 -15.22 -3.31 -3.42
N THR A 146 -16.29 -3.24 -4.21
CA THR A 146 -16.91 -4.40 -4.84
C THR A 146 -15.96 -5.06 -5.83
N TRP A 147 -15.35 -4.30 -6.74
CA TRP A 147 -14.43 -4.85 -7.74
C TRP A 147 -13.15 -5.40 -7.12
N VAL A 148 -12.58 -4.76 -6.11
CA VAL A 148 -11.39 -5.29 -5.43
C VAL A 148 -11.72 -6.56 -4.64
N SER A 149 -12.92 -6.65 -4.05
CA SER A 149 -13.39 -7.87 -3.38
C SER A 149 -13.66 -9.02 -4.35
N ALA A 150 -14.21 -8.70 -5.54
CA ALA A 150 -14.34 -9.67 -6.63
C ALA A 150 -12.96 -10.18 -7.06
N ALA A 151 -11.97 -9.30 -7.21
CA ALA A 151 -10.64 -9.70 -7.67
C ALA A 151 -9.98 -10.68 -6.71
N LEU A 152 -10.16 -10.44 -5.41
CA LEU A 152 -9.70 -11.36 -4.37
C LEU A 152 -10.40 -12.73 -4.45
N THR A 153 -11.70 -12.74 -4.77
CA THR A 153 -12.50 -13.96 -4.93
C THR A 153 -12.03 -14.77 -6.13
N ASP A 154 -11.74 -14.12 -7.26
CA ASP A 154 -11.23 -14.77 -8.47
C ASP A 154 -9.83 -15.38 -8.20
N GLU A 155 -8.97 -14.66 -7.47
CA GLU A 155 -7.64 -15.14 -7.03
C GLU A 155 -7.74 -16.37 -6.10
N ASP A 156 -8.69 -16.37 -5.16
CA ASP A 156 -8.97 -17.52 -4.31
C ASP A 156 -9.52 -18.70 -5.13
N THR A 157 -10.42 -18.44 -6.08
CA THR A 157 -11.00 -19.45 -6.98
C THR A 157 -9.93 -20.13 -7.83
N CYS A 158 -9.00 -19.38 -8.43
CA CYS A 158 -7.84 -19.96 -9.11
C CYS A 158 -7.06 -20.89 -8.14
N THR A 159 -6.80 -20.45 -6.91
CA THR A 159 -6.04 -21.26 -5.93
C THR A 159 -6.76 -22.56 -5.58
N GLU A 160 -8.08 -22.52 -5.46
CA GLU A 160 -8.95 -23.66 -5.17
C GLU A 160 -9.10 -24.64 -6.33
N GLY A 161 -9.01 -24.18 -7.59
CA GLY A 161 -8.99 -25.02 -8.78
C GLY A 161 -7.85 -26.06 -8.81
N PHE A 162 -6.78 -25.80 -8.05
CA PHE A 162 -5.67 -26.73 -7.80
C PHE A 162 -5.81 -27.52 -6.47
N GLY A 163 -7.00 -27.51 -5.86
CA GLY A 163 -7.35 -28.25 -4.66
C GLY A 163 -7.49 -29.76 -4.87
N GLY A 164 -7.11 -30.54 -3.85
CA GLY A 164 -7.31 -32.00 -3.81
C GLY A 164 -6.04 -32.86 -3.92
N LYS A 165 -6.16 -34.13 -3.49
CA LYS A 165 -5.06 -35.12 -3.40
C LYS A 165 -4.51 -35.57 -4.77
N ALA A 166 -5.28 -35.37 -5.84
CA ALA A 166 -4.94 -35.80 -7.20
C ALA A 166 -3.95 -34.86 -7.93
N GLN A 167 -3.69 -33.67 -7.39
CA GLN A 167 -2.81 -32.64 -7.97
C GLN A 167 -1.54 -32.42 -7.13
N ASN A 168 -1.02 -33.45 -6.45
CA ASN A 168 0.26 -33.36 -5.75
C ASN A 168 1.41 -33.30 -6.78
N GLY A 169 1.86 -32.09 -7.11
CA GLY A 169 2.94 -31.87 -8.08
C GLY A 169 3.52 -30.46 -8.01
N ASN A 170 4.70 -30.28 -8.64
CA ASN A 170 5.42 -29.01 -8.67
C ASN A 170 4.58 -27.89 -9.30
N LEU A 171 3.77 -28.19 -10.32
CA LEU A 171 2.89 -27.23 -10.99
C LEU A 171 1.92 -26.56 -10.00
N LYS A 172 1.18 -27.36 -9.23
CA LYS A 172 0.25 -26.87 -8.20
C LYS A 172 0.93 -25.93 -7.21
N ASN A 173 2.11 -26.31 -6.72
CA ASN A 173 2.86 -25.50 -5.76
C ASN A 173 3.30 -24.17 -6.38
N THR A 174 3.80 -24.21 -7.62
CA THR A 174 4.19 -23.02 -8.37
C THR A 174 3.00 -22.08 -8.55
N VAL A 175 1.86 -22.57 -9.05
CA VAL A 175 0.66 -21.75 -9.24
C VAL A 175 0.20 -21.17 -7.90
N ARG A 176 -0.03 -22.02 -6.89
CA ARG A 176 -0.51 -21.59 -5.57
C ARG A 176 0.35 -20.49 -4.94
N VAL A 177 1.68 -20.60 -5.00
CA VAL A 177 2.57 -19.59 -4.42
C VAL A 177 2.41 -18.24 -5.13
N GLN A 178 2.30 -18.24 -6.46
CA GLN A 178 2.16 -17.00 -7.23
C GLN A 178 0.80 -16.34 -6.99
N ILE A 179 -0.27 -17.14 -6.99
CA ILE A 179 -1.65 -16.64 -6.83
C ILE A 179 -1.90 -16.13 -5.42
N LEU A 180 -1.44 -16.85 -4.39
CA LEU A 180 -1.53 -16.37 -3.01
C LEU A 180 -0.79 -15.05 -2.82
N ASN A 181 0.31 -14.81 -3.53
CA ASN A 181 0.97 -13.52 -3.49
C ASN A 181 0.09 -12.41 -4.09
N VAL A 182 -0.68 -12.68 -5.16
CA VAL A 182 -1.66 -11.73 -5.68
C VAL A 182 -2.77 -11.49 -4.65
N ALA A 183 -3.40 -12.56 -4.15
CA ALA A 183 -4.45 -12.52 -3.12
C ALA A 183 -4.05 -11.69 -1.89
N HIS A 184 -2.83 -11.88 -1.40
CA HIS A 184 -2.35 -11.15 -0.23
C HIS A 184 -2.12 -9.65 -0.54
N MET A 185 -1.68 -9.30 -1.75
CA MET A 185 -1.56 -7.90 -2.17
C MET A 185 -2.94 -7.25 -2.30
N THR A 186 -3.86 -7.91 -3.01
CA THR A 186 -5.25 -7.46 -3.19
C THR A 186 -5.97 -7.29 -1.86
N SER A 187 -5.83 -8.25 -0.93
CA SER A 187 -6.38 -8.16 0.43
C SER A 187 -5.85 -6.95 1.21
N ASN A 188 -4.55 -6.68 1.13
CA ASN A 188 -3.97 -5.48 1.76
C ASN A 188 -4.49 -4.19 1.11
N ALA A 189 -4.61 -4.15 -0.22
CA ALA A 189 -5.17 -2.99 -0.92
C ALA A 189 -6.63 -2.73 -0.51
N LEU A 190 -7.46 -3.78 -0.45
CA LEU A 190 -8.85 -3.68 0.01
C LEU A 190 -8.94 -3.12 1.43
N ALA A 191 -8.10 -3.61 2.35
CA ALA A 191 -8.06 -3.10 3.72
C ALA A 191 -7.71 -1.60 3.78
N LEU A 192 -6.75 -1.15 2.97
CA LEU A 192 -6.37 0.27 2.90
C LEU A 192 -7.45 1.14 2.25
N ILE A 193 -8.15 0.62 1.24
CA ILE A 193 -9.31 1.27 0.61
C ILE A 193 -10.44 1.44 1.62
N ASN A 194 -10.77 0.39 2.37
CA ASN A 194 -11.80 0.43 3.41
C ASN A 194 -11.45 1.44 4.52
N ASN A 195 -10.19 1.47 4.94
CA ASN A 195 -9.73 2.47 5.91
C ASN A 195 -9.86 3.90 5.38
N TYR A 196 -9.58 4.13 4.09
CA TYR A 196 -9.75 5.43 3.47
C TYR A 196 -11.23 5.83 3.34
N ALA A 197 -12.10 4.89 2.98
CA ALA A 197 -13.55 5.09 2.89
C ALA A 197 -14.13 5.53 4.25
N ALA A 198 -13.74 4.86 5.33
CA ALA A 198 -14.19 5.16 6.69
C ALA A 198 -13.78 6.56 7.20
N LEU A 199 -12.83 7.25 6.54
CA LEU A 199 -12.50 8.65 6.86
C LEU A 199 -13.53 9.65 6.31
N HIS A 200 -14.45 9.20 5.45
CA HIS A 200 -15.41 10.03 4.72
C HIS A 200 -16.87 9.62 4.98
N GLU A 201 -17.09 8.74 5.96
CA GLU A 201 -18.42 8.39 6.50
C GLU A 201 -18.92 9.40 7.54
#